data_AF-S8BYR4-F1
#
_entry.id   AF-S8BYR4-F1
#
_cell.length_a   1.000
_cell.length_b   1.000
_cell.length_c   1.000
_cell.angle_alpha   90.00
_cell.angle_beta   90.00
_cell.angle_gamma   90.00
#
_symmetry.space_group_name_H-M   'P 1'
#
loop_
_entity.id
_entity.type
_entity.pdbx_description
1 polymer ?
#
loop_
_entity_poly.entity_id
_entity_poly.type
_entity_poly.pdbx_seq_one_letter_code
_entity_poly.pdbx_strand_id
1 'polypeptide(L)' 'DASFAGAHQPHFLDSCFLCRKSLGRKCDIFMYKGNTPFCSIECRQEQIEIDEAREKR' A
#
# COMPACT_ATOMS: atom_id res chain seq x y z
N ASP A 1 -11.71 28.67 19.96
CA ASP A 1 -11.61 28.46 18.50
C ASP A 1 -11.41 26.97 18.27
N ALA A 2 -12.46 26.27 17.86
CA ALA A 2 -12.44 24.81 17.68
C ALA A 2 -12.08 24.49 16.23
N SER A 3 -10.78 24.47 15.94
CA SER A 3 -10.26 24.06 14.64
C SER A 3 -10.34 22.52 14.50
N PHE A 4 -11.52 22.03 14.11
CA PHE A 4 -11.70 20.68 13.57
C PHE A 4 -11.28 20.69 12.11
N ALA A 5 -10.05 20.28 11.78
CA ALA A 5 -9.71 19.79 10.44
C ALA A 5 -8.29 19.22 10.42
N GLY A 6 -8.22 17.89 10.45
CA GLY A 6 -6.98 17.17 10.26
C GLY A 6 -7.16 15.75 10.73
N ALA A 7 -8.10 15.03 10.11
CA ALA A 7 -8.18 13.59 10.24
C ALA A 7 -6.78 13.03 10.01
N HIS A 8 -6.10 12.67 11.08
CA HIS A 8 -4.94 11.81 11.06
C HIS A 8 -5.50 10.44 10.65
N GLN A 9 -5.81 10.32 9.36
CA GLN A 9 -6.06 9.03 8.73
C GLN A 9 -4.84 8.19 9.09
N PRO A 10 -5.02 7.13 9.89
CA PRO A 10 -3.87 6.36 10.34
C PRO A 10 -3.07 5.97 9.11
N HIS A 11 -1.75 6.10 9.21
CA HIS A 11 -0.79 5.96 8.12
C HIS A 11 -0.68 4.51 7.60
N PHE A 12 -1.79 3.77 7.47
CA PHE A 12 -1.84 2.38 7.01
C PHE A 12 -1.47 2.22 5.52
N LEU A 13 -1.33 3.32 4.77
CA LEU A 13 -0.89 3.32 3.37
C LEU A 13 0.41 4.12 3.15
N ASP A 14 1.23 4.35 4.17
CA ASP A 14 2.45 5.16 4.02
C ASP A 14 3.65 4.34 3.50
N SER A 15 3.51 3.03 3.28
CA SER A 15 4.61 2.22 2.76
C SER A 15 4.14 1.07 1.86
N CYS A 16 4.96 0.75 0.86
CA CYS A 16 4.75 -0.38 -0.04
C CYS A 16 4.89 -1.70 0.74
N PHE A 17 3.97 -2.63 0.55
CA PHE A 17 4.01 -3.92 1.25
C PHE A 17 5.22 -4.79 0.86
N LEU A 18 5.62 -4.73 -0.42
CA LEU A 18 6.70 -5.52 -0.97
C LEU A 18 8.08 -4.93 -0.64
N CYS A 19 8.37 -3.73 -1.14
CA CYS A 19 9.69 -3.11 -1.00
C CYS A 19 9.84 -2.21 0.23
N ARG A 20 8.78 -2.09 1.06
CA ARG A 20 8.74 -1.24 2.28
C ARG A 20 9.06 0.24 2.05
N LYS A 21 9.05 0.69 0.78
CA LYS A 21 9.33 2.07 0.40
C LYS A 21 8.21 2.99 0.84
N SER A 22 8.54 4.16 1.37
CA SER A 22 7.55 5.13 1.81
C SER A 22 6.73 5.69 0.63
N LEU A 23 5.42 5.50 0.72
CA LEU A 23 4.38 6.04 -0.15
C LEU A 23 4.03 7.42 0.40
N GLY A 24 4.78 8.43 -0.04
CA GLY A 24 4.51 9.80 0.37
C GLY A 24 3.09 10.23 0.01
N ARG A 25 2.58 11.26 0.69
CA ARG A 25 1.23 11.85 0.54
C ARG A 25 0.82 12.29 -0.89
N LYS A 26 1.72 12.21 -1.87
CA LYS A 26 1.51 12.57 -3.28
C LYS A 26 1.85 11.44 -4.26
N CYS A 27 2.20 10.26 -3.78
CA CYS A 27 2.47 9.11 -4.64
C CYS A 27 1.16 8.37 -4.92
N ASP A 28 0.94 7.98 -6.18
CA ASP A 28 -0.12 7.05 -6.53
C ASP A 28 0.10 5.72 -5.82
N ILE A 29 -0.91 5.29 -5.07
CA ILE A 29 -0.88 4.05 -4.29
C ILE A 29 -1.63 2.99 -5.06
N PHE A 30 -0.91 1.93 -5.47
CA PHE A 30 -1.51 0.79 -6.15
C PHE A 30 -1.98 -0.21 -5.09
N MET A 31 -3.28 -0.54 -5.07
CA MET A 31 -3.84 -1.47 -4.08
C MET A 31 -4.02 -2.89 -4.64
N TYR A 32 -3.84 -3.89 -3.78
CA TYR A 32 -4.22 -5.30 -4.01
C TYR A 32 -5.02 -5.81 -2.81
N LYS A 33 -6.08 -6.58 -3.07
CA LYS A 33 -6.96 -7.19 -2.04
C LYS A 33 -7.46 -6.21 -0.95
N GLY A 34 -7.54 -4.91 -1.24
CA GLY A 34 -8.08 -3.86 -0.35
C GLY A 34 -7.16 -3.38 0.77
N ASN A 35 -6.20 -4.20 1.23
CA ASN A 35 -5.36 -3.88 2.39
C ASN A 35 -3.86 -3.81 2.07
N THR A 36 -3.47 -4.02 0.82
CA THR A 36 -2.06 -4.12 0.45
C THR A 36 -1.66 -2.99 -0.51
N PRO A 37 -1.03 -1.91 0.00
CA PRO A 37 -0.55 -0.80 -0.81
C PRO A 37 0.81 -1.09 -1.45
N PHE A 38 1.04 -0.59 -2.67
CA PHE A 38 2.30 -0.70 -3.40
C PHE A 38 2.69 0.62 -4.06
N CYS A 39 3.99 0.84 -4.20
CA CYS A 39 4.54 2.04 -4.83
C CYS A 39 4.53 2.01 -6.36
N SER A 40 4.29 0.84 -6.95
CA SER A 40 4.24 0.63 -8.39
C SER A 40 3.41 -0.59 -8.72
N ILE A 41 2.98 -0.66 -9.98
CA ILE A 41 2.30 -1.84 -10.53
C ILE A 41 3.22 -3.06 -10.48
N GLU A 42 4.53 -2.88 -10.71
CA GLU A 42 5.52 -3.96 -10.60
C GLU A 42 5.53 -4.57 -9.20
N CYS A 43 5.59 -3.75 -8.15
CA CYS A 43 5.54 -4.26 -6.78
C CYS A 43 4.22 -4.97 -6.46
N ARG A 44 3.12 -4.50 -7.03
CA ARG A 44 1.82 -5.17 -6.90
C ARG A 44 1.83 -6.52 -7.60
N GLN A 45 2.35 -6.58 -8.84
CA GLN A 45 2.37 -7.79 -9.66
C GLN A 45 3.25 -8.88 -9.05
N GLU A 46 4.44 -8.53 -8.58
CA GLU A 46 5.35 -9.47 -7.92
C GLU A 46 4.69 -10.07 -6.67
N GLN A 47 3.92 -9.29 -5.90
CA GLN A 47 3.19 -9.82 -4.76
C GLN A 47 2.03 -10.75 -5.13
N ILE A 48 1.38 -10.53 -6.28
CA ILE A 48 0.38 -11.46 -6.82
C ILE A 48 1.05 -12.78 -7.17
N GLU A 49 2.18 -12.74 -7.88
CA GLU A 49 2.92 -13.94 -8.27
C GLU A 49 3.42 -14.75 -7.06
N ILE A 50 3.91 -14.06 -6.01
CA ILE A 50 4.30 -14.69 -4.75
C ILE A 50 3.10 -15.37 -4.07
N ASP A 51 1.95 -14.68 -4.02
CA ASP A 51 0.72 -15.20 -3.40
C ASP A 51 0.19 -16.42 -4.18
N GLU A 52 0.13 -16.35 -5.52
CA GLU A 52 -0.24 -17.46 -6.39
C GLU A 52 0.72 -18.65 -6.29
N ALA A 53 2.02 -18.40 -6.16
CA ALA A 53 3.02 -19.44 -5.97
C ALA A 53 2.91 -20.09 -4.57
N ARG A 54 2.47 -19.33 -3.56
CA ARG A 54 2.23 -19.83 -2.20
C ARG A 54 0.92 -20.61 -2.09
N GLU A 55 -0.14 -20.23 -2.78
CA GLU A 55 -1.41 -20.99 -2.81
C GLU A 55 -1.30 -22.31 -3.57
N LYS A 56 -0.33 -22.45 -4.48
CA LYS A 56 -0.07 -23.69 -5.22
C LYS A 56 0.80 -24.72 -4.47
N ARG A 57 1.09 -24.49 -3.18
CA ARG A 57 1.88 -25.39 -2.32
C ARG A 57 1.06 -26.11 -1.28
#